data_AF-K1Q3F4-F1
#
_entry.id   AF-K1Q3F4-F1
#
_cell.length_a   1.000
_cell.length_b   1.000
_cell.length_c   1.000
_cell.angle_alpha   90.00
_cell.angle_beta   90.00
_cell.angle_gamma   90.00
#
_symmetry.space_group_name_H-M   'P 1'
#
loop_
_entity.id
_entity.type
_entity.pdbx_description
1 polymer ?
#
loop_
_entity_poly.entity_id
_entity_poly.type
_entity_poly.pdbx_seq_one_letter_code
_entity_poly.pdbx_strand_id
1 'polypeptide(L)'
;MSYGIVERGCPNSLEYRVFFSGPNGNTVSPFHDIPLFANTEKTVMNMVVEIPRWTNSKMEICKEEKMNPIKQDVKKGALRYVKNVFPHHGYIWNYGALPQTWEDPKHETPETKTLGDNDPLDVCEIGQKVHKRGAVIQVKVLGVMCLIDEGGPNGNTVSPFHDIPLFANTEKTVMNMVVEIPRWTNSKMEICKEEKMNPIKQDVKKGALRYVKNVFPHHGYIWNYGALPQTWEDPKHETPETKTLGDNDPLDVCEIGQKVHTRGAVIQVKVLGVMCLIDEGETDWKVLAIDVTDPLASDLNDIEDVEKHMPGFLKATYEWFKIYKIPDGKPENKFAFNGEAKNKEYAMKVVNECNKQWQQLIGKECDNHGIACENTSVASSPYKITPEDGKKIVETQPQLGAAKPVADETTVREDKLYEHHNNWTC
;
A
#
# COMPACT_ATOMS: atom_id res chain seq x y z
N MET A 1 -37.96 9.75 -26.71
CA MET A 1 -37.38 11.02 -27.18
C MET A 1 -35.92 10.77 -27.49
N SER A 2 -35.43 11.05 -28.69
CA SER A 2 -34.05 10.74 -29.07
C SER A 2 -33.15 11.96 -28.92
N TYR A 3 -32.08 11.82 -28.13
CA TYR A 3 -30.97 12.76 -28.11
C TYR A 3 -30.03 12.46 -29.29
N GLY A 4 -29.47 13.51 -29.90
CA GLY A 4 -28.47 13.40 -30.96
C GLY A 4 -27.11 13.90 -30.49
N ILE A 5 -26.06 13.59 -31.26
CA ILE A 5 -24.70 14.08 -31.01
C ILE A 5 -24.19 14.95 -32.15
N VAL A 6 -23.26 15.84 -31.84
CA VAL A 6 -22.54 16.69 -32.79
C VAL A 6 -21.05 16.61 -32.48
N GLU A 7 -20.31 15.92 -33.34
CA GLU A 7 -18.86 15.75 -33.20
C GLU A 7 -18.09 16.94 -33.81
N ARG A 8 -17.02 17.37 -33.14
CA ARG A 8 -16.11 18.43 -33.60
C ARG A 8 -14.67 18.01 -33.33
N GLY A 9 -13.74 18.46 -34.18
CA GLY A 9 -12.34 18.06 -34.12
C GLY A 9 -12.07 16.68 -34.73
N CYS A 10 -10.80 16.28 -34.80
CA CYS A 10 -10.37 15.00 -35.35
C CYS A 10 -10.35 13.93 -34.26
N PRO A 11 -10.99 12.75 -34.42
CA PRO A 11 -10.87 11.66 -33.46
C PRO A 11 -9.41 11.36 -33.09
N ASN A 12 -9.16 11.03 -31.81
CA ASN A 12 -7.82 10.83 -31.25
C ASN A 12 -6.91 12.08 -31.32
N SER A 13 -7.49 13.27 -31.15
CA SER A 13 -6.76 14.53 -30.98
C SER A 13 -7.24 15.29 -29.74
N LEU A 14 -6.42 16.22 -29.26
CA LEU A 14 -6.74 17.09 -28.11
C LEU A 14 -7.96 18.00 -28.36
N GLU A 15 -8.31 18.23 -29.63
CA GLU A 15 -9.42 19.11 -30.06
C GLU A 15 -10.76 18.37 -30.22
N TYR A 16 -10.78 17.04 -30.11
CA TYR A 16 -12.00 16.26 -30.37
C TYR A 16 -13.02 16.39 -29.25
N ARG A 17 -14.27 16.72 -29.60
CA ARG A 17 -15.40 16.93 -28.70
C ARG A 17 -16.67 16.29 -29.25
N VAL A 18 -17.49 15.75 -28.35
CA VAL A 18 -18.85 15.29 -28.66
C VAL A 18 -19.86 16.14 -27.89
N PHE A 19 -20.59 16.98 -28.61
CA PHE A 19 -21.69 17.79 -28.08
C PHE A 19 -23.03 17.09 -28.25
N PHE A 20 -24.06 17.55 -27.55
CA PHE A 20 -25.38 16.93 -27.54
C PHE A 20 -26.47 17.87 -28.08
N SER A 21 -27.45 17.27 -28.73
CA SER A 21 -28.69 17.92 -29.17
C SER A 21 -29.89 17.23 -28.54
N GLY A 22 -30.81 18.03 -28.02
CA GLY A 22 -32.06 17.57 -27.44
C GLY A 22 -33.04 17.08 -28.51
N PRO A 23 -34.18 16.51 -28.09
CA PRO A 23 -35.18 15.96 -29.00
C PRO A 23 -35.77 16.98 -30.00
N ASN A 24 -35.71 18.26 -29.66
CA ASN A 24 -36.19 19.37 -30.50
C ASN A 24 -35.07 20.00 -31.34
N GLY A 25 -33.86 19.41 -31.37
CA GLY A 25 -32.71 19.88 -32.13
C GLY A 25 -31.91 21.01 -31.47
N ASN A 26 -32.31 21.48 -30.29
CA ASN A 26 -31.56 22.46 -29.51
C ASN A 26 -30.29 21.84 -28.90
N THR A 27 -29.20 22.59 -28.78
CA THR A 27 -28.01 22.12 -28.05
C THR A 27 -28.35 21.93 -26.57
N VAL A 28 -27.88 20.84 -25.97
CA VAL A 28 -28.09 20.51 -24.55
C VAL A 28 -26.77 20.06 -23.91
N SER A 29 -26.61 20.32 -22.62
CA SER A 29 -25.54 19.76 -21.80
C SER A 29 -25.90 18.32 -21.42
N PRO A 30 -25.02 17.33 -21.66
CA PRO A 30 -25.26 15.97 -21.21
C PRO A 30 -25.23 15.84 -19.68
N PHE A 31 -24.61 16.79 -18.98
CA PHE A 31 -24.58 16.79 -17.52
C PHE A 31 -25.85 17.44 -16.93
N HIS A 32 -26.24 18.61 -17.43
CA HIS A 32 -27.25 19.44 -16.76
C HIS A 32 -28.66 19.32 -17.35
N ASP A 33 -28.79 19.17 -18.66
CA ASP A 33 -30.08 19.31 -19.35
C ASP A 33 -30.77 17.96 -19.62
N ILE A 34 -30.02 16.86 -19.61
CA ILE A 34 -30.60 15.51 -19.71
C ILE A 34 -31.18 15.15 -18.34
N PRO A 35 -32.47 14.77 -18.23
CA PRO A 35 -33.05 14.43 -16.95
C PRO A 35 -32.47 13.13 -16.42
N LEU A 36 -32.20 13.05 -15.11
CA LEU A 36 -31.75 11.80 -14.47
C LEU A 36 -32.74 10.66 -14.69
N PHE A 37 -34.03 10.91 -14.47
CA PHE A 37 -35.07 9.88 -14.61
C PHE A 37 -35.72 9.92 -16.00
N ALA A 38 -35.83 8.75 -16.60
CA ALA A 38 -36.47 8.56 -17.90
C ALA A 38 -37.99 8.38 -17.81
N ASN A 39 -38.50 8.06 -16.62
CA ASN A 39 -39.92 7.84 -16.35
C ASN A 39 -40.40 8.52 -15.07
N THR A 40 -41.71 8.75 -14.98
CA THR A 40 -42.34 9.46 -13.86
C THR A 40 -42.22 8.70 -12.54
N GLU A 41 -42.18 7.37 -12.59
CA GLU A 41 -42.04 6.51 -11.40
C GLU A 41 -40.61 6.50 -10.83
N LYS A 42 -39.64 7.15 -11.50
CA LYS A 42 -38.24 7.24 -11.08
C LYS A 42 -37.57 5.87 -10.88
N THR A 43 -37.94 4.88 -11.69
CA THR A 43 -37.38 3.52 -11.65
C THR A 43 -36.42 3.23 -12.80
N VAL A 44 -36.38 4.10 -13.81
CA VAL A 44 -35.51 4.03 -14.97
C VAL A 44 -34.77 5.35 -15.09
N MET A 45 -33.44 5.29 -15.22
CA MET A 45 -32.57 6.45 -15.34
C MET A 45 -32.06 6.60 -16.77
N ASN A 46 -31.78 7.84 -17.20
CA ASN A 46 -30.96 8.07 -18.38
C ASN A 46 -29.48 7.94 -17.99
N MET A 47 -28.69 7.32 -18.85
CA MET A 47 -27.24 7.25 -18.78
C MET A 47 -26.67 7.84 -20.06
N VAL A 48 -25.63 8.65 -19.93
CA VAL A 48 -24.84 9.13 -21.05
C VAL A 48 -23.65 8.20 -21.23
N VAL A 49 -23.55 7.53 -22.39
CA VAL A 49 -22.44 6.62 -22.68
C VAL A 49 -21.21 7.41 -23.10
N GLU A 50 -20.14 7.35 -22.31
CA GLU A 50 -18.88 8.05 -22.59
C GLU A 50 -17.88 7.13 -23.28
N ILE A 51 -17.77 5.89 -22.78
CA ILE A 51 -16.84 4.88 -23.26
C ILE A 51 -17.63 3.64 -23.67
N PRO A 52 -17.75 3.39 -24.99
CA PRO A 52 -18.31 2.14 -25.49
C PRO A 52 -17.56 0.91 -24.97
N ARG A 53 -18.33 -0.15 -24.74
CA ARG A 53 -17.78 -1.46 -24.39
C ARG A 53 -16.66 -1.89 -25.35
N TRP A 54 -15.61 -2.46 -24.79
CA TRP A 54 -14.37 -2.95 -25.40
C TRP A 54 -13.43 -1.89 -25.97
N THR A 55 -13.65 -0.61 -25.68
CA THR A 55 -12.76 0.47 -26.14
C THR A 55 -11.81 0.96 -25.04
N ASN A 56 -10.68 1.53 -25.43
CA ASN A 56 -9.60 1.93 -24.51
C ASN A 56 -9.49 3.44 -24.27
N SER A 57 -10.07 4.28 -25.12
CA SER A 57 -9.99 5.73 -24.95
C SER A 57 -10.73 6.14 -23.69
N LYS A 58 -10.04 6.74 -22.71
CA LYS A 58 -10.69 7.26 -21.50
C LYS A 58 -11.38 8.56 -21.87
N MET A 59 -12.69 8.51 -22.04
CA MET A 59 -13.53 9.65 -22.41
C MET A 59 -14.46 9.96 -21.27
N GLU A 60 -14.73 11.24 -21.05
CA GLU A 60 -15.55 11.73 -19.95
C GLU A 60 -16.24 13.05 -20.34
N ILE A 61 -17.38 13.33 -19.72
CA ILE A 61 -18.03 14.63 -19.73
C ILE A 61 -17.08 15.65 -19.10
N CYS A 62 -16.73 16.69 -19.85
CA CYS A 62 -15.88 17.76 -19.36
C CYS A 62 -16.71 18.78 -18.58
N LYS A 63 -16.43 18.96 -17.29
CA LYS A 63 -17.16 19.93 -16.44
C LYS A 63 -16.73 21.37 -16.72
N GLU A 64 -15.52 21.56 -17.22
CA GLU A 64 -14.86 22.85 -17.37
C GLU A 64 -15.24 23.54 -18.70
N GLU A 65 -15.64 22.79 -19.71
CA GLU A 65 -16.01 23.32 -21.02
C GLU A 65 -17.52 23.60 -21.11
N LYS A 66 -17.88 24.71 -21.77
CA LYS A 66 -19.29 25.09 -21.97
C LYS A 66 -20.05 23.98 -22.69
N MET A 67 -21.27 23.72 -22.24
CA MET A 67 -22.15 22.64 -22.71
C MET A 67 -21.64 21.22 -22.41
N ASN A 68 -20.63 21.08 -21.55
CA ASN A 68 -20.11 19.82 -21.03
C ASN A 68 -19.93 18.70 -22.08
N PRO A 69 -19.18 18.95 -23.16
CA PRO A 69 -18.96 17.93 -24.18
C PRO A 69 -18.23 16.72 -23.59
N ILE A 70 -18.41 15.54 -24.21
CA ILE A 70 -17.50 14.42 -23.95
C ILE A 70 -16.18 14.71 -24.67
N LYS A 71 -15.06 14.55 -23.96
CA LYS A 71 -13.69 14.63 -24.49
C LYS A 71 -12.83 13.51 -23.92
N GLN A 72 -11.67 13.30 -24.50
CA GLN A 72 -10.71 12.34 -23.96
C GLN A 72 -9.89 12.97 -22.83
N ASP A 73 -9.69 12.24 -21.74
CA ASP A 73 -8.82 12.64 -20.63
C ASP A 73 -7.37 12.85 -21.15
N VAL A 74 -6.71 13.87 -20.63
CA VAL A 74 -5.35 14.27 -21.01
C VAL A 74 -4.44 14.20 -19.78
N LYS A 75 -3.44 13.31 -19.84
CA LYS A 75 -2.43 13.17 -18.79
C LYS A 75 -1.06 13.51 -19.35
N LYS A 76 -0.40 14.51 -18.76
CA LYS A 76 0.93 15.00 -19.19
C LYS A 76 0.96 15.41 -20.67
N GLY A 77 -0.10 16.08 -21.14
CA GLY A 77 -0.22 16.57 -22.52
C GLY A 77 -0.54 15.48 -23.57
N ALA A 78 -0.71 14.22 -23.16
CA ALA A 78 -1.07 13.11 -24.04
C ALA A 78 -2.48 12.59 -23.74
N LEU A 79 -3.18 12.16 -24.79
CA LEU A 79 -4.48 11.50 -24.69
C LEU A 79 -4.37 10.19 -23.91
N ARG A 80 -5.25 9.98 -22.94
CA ARG A 80 -5.20 8.80 -22.06
C ARG A 80 -5.96 7.61 -22.65
N TYR A 81 -5.33 6.45 -22.56
CA TYR A 81 -5.92 5.16 -22.89
C TYR A 81 -5.79 4.24 -21.68
N VAL A 82 -6.84 3.48 -21.36
CA VAL A 82 -6.74 2.40 -20.38
C VAL A 82 -5.96 1.23 -20.99
N LYS A 83 -5.12 0.61 -20.17
CA LYS A 83 -4.37 -0.59 -20.58
C LYS A 83 -5.31 -1.80 -20.57
N ASN A 84 -5.06 -2.75 -21.47
CA ASN A 84 -5.69 -4.05 -21.41
C ASN A 84 -5.15 -4.81 -20.19
N VAL A 85 -6.04 -5.41 -19.41
CA VAL A 85 -5.70 -6.23 -18.25
C VAL A 85 -6.22 -7.62 -18.55
N PHE A 86 -5.33 -8.56 -18.86
CA PHE A 86 -5.73 -9.92 -19.25
C PHE A 86 -6.67 -10.55 -18.21
N PRO A 87 -7.79 -11.20 -18.61
CA PRO A 87 -8.20 -11.53 -20.00
C PRO A 87 -9.03 -10.44 -20.70
N HIS A 88 -9.11 -9.24 -20.14
CA HIS A 88 -10.01 -8.17 -20.56
C HIS A 88 -9.38 -7.14 -21.50
N HIS A 89 -10.16 -6.66 -22.46
CA HIS A 89 -9.78 -5.64 -23.43
C HIS A 89 -10.55 -4.33 -23.17
N GLY A 90 -9.84 -3.24 -22.85
CA GLY A 90 -10.47 -1.95 -22.55
C GLY A 90 -11.53 -2.04 -21.44
N TYR A 91 -12.57 -1.20 -21.55
CA TYR A 91 -13.72 -1.26 -20.64
C TYR A 91 -14.65 -2.41 -21.00
N ILE A 92 -14.92 -3.32 -20.07
CA ILE A 92 -15.71 -4.53 -20.36
C ILE A 92 -17.23 -4.33 -20.31
N TRP A 93 -17.66 -3.09 -20.03
CA TRP A 93 -19.04 -2.57 -19.99
C TRP A 93 -19.14 -1.31 -20.86
N ASN A 94 -20.37 -0.86 -21.16
CA ASN A 94 -20.53 0.54 -21.56
C ASN A 94 -20.39 1.38 -20.29
N TYR A 95 -19.46 2.34 -20.32
CA TYR A 95 -19.17 3.21 -19.19
C TYR A 95 -19.63 4.62 -19.49
N GLY A 96 -20.07 5.33 -18.47
CA GLY A 96 -20.39 6.73 -18.57
C GLY A 96 -21.02 7.26 -17.29
N ALA A 97 -21.83 8.30 -17.42
CA ALA A 97 -22.31 9.07 -16.29
C ALA A 97 -23.84 9.13 -16.21
N LEU A 98 -24.36 9.23 -14.98
CA LEU A 98 -25.75 9.60 -14.72
C LEU A 98 -25.88 11.13 -14.71
N PRO A 99 -26.71 11.72 -15.58
CA PRO A 99 -26.85 13.16 -15.66
C PRO A 99 -27.55 13.69 -14.41
N GLN A 100 -27.33 14.97 -14.07
CA GLN A 100 -27.89 15.63 -12.88
C GLN A 100 -27.54 14.93 -11.56
N THR A 101 -26.38 14.28 -11.49
CA THR A 101 -25.80 13.74 -10.25
C THR A 101 -24.42 14.36 -10.01
N TRP A 102 -23.96 14.45 -8.77
CA TRP A 102 -22.66 15.02 -8.47
C TRP A 102 -22.14 14.48 -7.15
N GLU A 103 -20.91 13.98 -7.17
CA GLU A 103 -20.20 13.48 -6.01
C GLU A 103 -19.45 14.64 -5.34
N ASP A 104 -20.08 15.28 -4.35
CA ASP A 104 -19.58 16.49 -3.72
C ASP A 104 -18.22 16.24 -3.02
N PRO A 105 -17.14 16.93 -3.44
CA PRO A 105 -15.81 16.76 -2.83
C PRO A 105 -15.70 17.34 -1.42
N LYS A 106 -16.77 17.95 -0.89
CA LYS A 106 -16.85 18.42 0.49
C LYS A 106 -17.74 17.54 1.36
N HIS A 107 -18.41 16.55 0.76
CA HIS A 107 -19.27 15.63 1.48
C HIS A 107 -18.51 14.33 1.77
N GLU A 108 -18.26 14.05 3.05
CA GLU A 108 -17.70 12.77 3.47
C GLU A 108 -18.82 11.72 3.57
N THR A 109 -18.63 10.61 2.87
CA THR A 109 -19.57 9.49 2.92
C THR A 109 -19.40 8.71 4.23
N PRO A 110 -20.45 8.52 5.05
CA PRO A 110 -20.33 7.89 6.37
C PRO A 110 -19.71 6.50 6.38
N GLU A 111 -20.00 5.70 5.35
CA GLU A 111 -19.59 4.30 5.20
C GLU A 111 -18.11 4.15 4.83
N THR A 112 -17.59 5.05 3.99
CA THR A 112 -16.23 4.92 3.43
C THR A 112 -15.24 5.91 4.04
N LYS A 113 -15.72 6.98 4.69
CA LYS A 113 -14.89 8.09 5.19
C LYS A 113 -14.08 8.77 4.09
N THR A 114 -14.61 8.77 2.87
CA THR A 114 -14.00 9.42 1.71
C THR A 114 -14.88 10.57 1.21
N LEU A 115 -14.24 11.57 0.60
CA LEU A 115 -14.89 12.68 -0.09
C LEU A 115 -15.26 12.26 -1.52
N GLY A 116 -16.28 12.90 -2.10
CA GLY A 116 -16.63 12.71 -3.51
C GLY A 116 -15.49 13.15 -4.45
N ASP A 117 -15.43 12.58 -5.64
CA ASP A 117 -14.37 12.87 -6.63
C ASP A 117 -14.64 14.13 -7.47
N ASN A 118 -15.73 14.85 -7.15
CA ASN A 118 -16.22 16.04 -7.85
C ASN A 118 -16.81 15.78 -9.24
N ASP A 119 -17.06 14.53 -9.64
CA ASP A 119 -17.63 14.16 -10.93
C ASP A 119 -19.13 13.79 -10.84
N PRO A 120 -19.84 13.69 -11.98
CA PRO A 120 -21.14 13.05 -12.01
C PRO A 120 -21.00 11.56 -11.67
N LEU A 121 -22.02 10.99 -11.04
CA LEU A 121 -22.00 9.59 -10.61
C LEU A 121 -21.81 8.66 -11.81
N ASP A 122 -20.75 7.87 -11.74
CA ASP A 122 -20.39 6.88 -12.76
C ASP A 122 -21.37 5.71 -12.81
N VAL A 123 -21.54 5.14 -14.00
CA VAL A 123 -22.41 3.99 -14.25
C VAL A 123 -21.78 3.03 -15.25
N CYS A 124 -21.77 1.75 -14.85
CA CYS A 124 -21.42 0.62 -15.72
C CYS A 124 -22.70 -0.06 -16.20
N GLU A 125 -23.03 0.08 -17.49
CA GLU A 125 -24.10 -0.69 -18.11
C GLU A 125 -23.55 -2.05 -18.60
N ILE A 126 -24.06 -3.11 -17.98
CA ILE A 126 -23.52 -4.48 -18.06
C ILE A 126 -24.20 -5.38 -19.11
N GLY A 127 -25.11 -4.84 -19.90
CA GLY A 127 -25.79 -5.55 -20.97
C GLY A 127 -24.86 -5.96 -22.11
N GLN A 128 -25.39 -6.80 -23.00
CA GLN A 128 -24.60 -7.36 -24.11
C GLN A 128 -24.41 -6.39 -25.28
N LYS A 129 -25.24 -5.34 -25.38
CA LYS A 129 -25.22 -4.41 -26.51
C LYS A 129 -24.05 -3.43 -26.37
N VAL A 130 -23.24 -3.31 -27.41
CA VAL A 130 -22.24 -2.23 -27.49
C VAL A 130 -22.95 -0.94 -27.92
N HIS A 131 -22.97 0.05 -27.04
CA HIS A 131 -23.57 1.35 -27.33
C HIS A 131 -22.55 2.31 -27.92
N LYS A 132 -23.02 3.27 -28.73
CA LYS A 132 -22.16 4.31 -29.31
C LYS A 132 -21.82 5.35 -28.24
N ARG A 133 -20.63 5.94 -28.37
CA ARG A 133 -20.24 7.11 -27.58
C ARG A 133 -21.25 8.24 -27.80
N GLY A 134 -21.62 8.91 -26.72
CA GLY A 134 -22.65 9.94 -26.66
C GLY A 134 -24.08 9.43 -26.83
N ALA A 135 -24.32 8.11 -26.82
CA ALA A 135 -25.68 7.60 -26.74
C ALA A 135 -26.28 7.93 -25.37
N VAL A 136 -27.53 8.40 -25.37
CA VAL A 136 -28.34 8.53 -24.16
C VAL A 136 -29.24 7.32 -24.08
N ILE A 137 -29.01 6.45 -23.11
CA ILE A 137 -29.68 5.17 -22.96
C ILE A 137 -30.46 5.12 -21.65
N GLN A 138 -31.43 4.23 -21.58
CA GLN A 138 -32.24 4.03 -20.38
C GLN A 138 -31.74 2.80 -19.64
N VAL A 139 -31.44 2.95 -18.34
CA VAL A 139 -30.89 1.90 -17.48
C VAL A 139 -31.72 1.74 -16.21
N LYS A 140 -31.70 0.53 -15.65
CA LYS A 140 -32.23 0.24 -14.31
C LYS A 140 -31.06 -0.01 -13.37
N VAL A 141 -31.04 0.68 -12.23
CA VAL A 141 -30.01 0.47 -11.20
C VAL A 141 -30.21 -0.90 -10.56
N LEU A 142 -29.15 -1.71 -10.55
CA LEU A 142 -29.15 -3.06 -9.96
C LEU A 142 -28.37 -3.10 -8.63
N GLY A 143 -27.50 -2.13 -8.40
CA GLY A 143 -26.65 -2.03 -7.22
C GLY A 143 -25.63 -0.90 -7.40
N VAL A 144 -24.78 -0.73 -6.40
CA VAL A 144 -23.69 0.26 -6.39
C VAL A 144 -22.41 -0.43 -5.93
N MET A 145 -21.29 -0.03 -6.52
CA MET A 145 -19.95 -0.43 -6.10
C MET A 145 -19.18 0.87 -5.84
N CYS A 146 -18.59 0.99 -4.65
CA CYS A 146 -17.72 2.13 -4.33
C CYS A 146 -16.28 1.77 -4.66
N LEU A 147 -15.62 2.61 -5.46
CA LEU A 147 -14.18 2.56 -5.67
C LEU A 147 -13.54 3.58 -4.73
N ILE A 148 -12.70 3.10 -3.82
CA ILE A 148 -11.90 3.92 -2.92
C ILE A 148 -10.48 3.92 -3.47
N ASP A 149 -10.00 5.05 -3.98
CA ASP A 149 -8.59 5.21 -4.30
C ASP A 149 -7.80 5.26 -2.97
N GLU A 150 -6.86 4.32 -2.76
CA GLU A 150 -6.04 4.20 -1.53
C GLU A 150 -5.07 5.38 -1.29
N GLY A 151 -5.22 6.49 -2.02
CA GLY A 151 -4.66 7.75 -1.57
C GLY A 151 -5.49 8.25 -0.39
N GLY A 152 -5.04 7.98 0.84
CA GLY A 152 -5.71 8.47 2.06
C GLY A 152 -6.11 9.95 1.94
N PRO A 153 -7.10 10.42 2.72
CA PRO A 153 -8.02 11.53 2.40
C PRO A 153 -7.42 12.91 2.05
N ASN A 154 -6.09 13.08 2.01
CA ASN A 154 -5.42 14.32 1.62
C ASN A 154 -4.19 14.15 0.70
N GLY A 155 -3.77 12.94 0.31
CA GLY A 155 -2.53 12.76 -0.49
C GLY A 155 -1.26 13.35 0.16
N ASN A 156 -1.30 13.56 1.48
CA ASN A 156 -0.20 14.17 2.24
C ASN A 156 0.94 13.16 2.37
N THR A 157 2.18 13.64 2.24
CA THR A 157 3.36 12.84 2.59
C THR A 157 3.35 12.53 4.08
N VAL A 158 3.52 11.26 4.42
CA VAL A 158 3.58 10.78 5.80
C VAL A 158 4.89 10.04 6.04
N SER A 159 5.41 10.11 7.26
CA SER A 159 6.51 9.26 7.73
C SER A 159 5.98 7.85 8.05
N PRO A 160 6.50 6.77 7.44
CA PRO A 160 6.10 5.42 7.80
C PRO A 160 6.56 5.03 9.21
N PHE A 161 7.56 5.70 9.76
CA PHE A 161 8.01 5.47 11.13
C PHE A 161 7.04 6.12 12.14
N HIS A 162 6.56 7.34 11.87
CA HIS A 162 5.93 8.17 12.91
C HIS A 162 4.44 8.42 12.69
N ASP A 163 4.00 8.60 11.45
CA ASP A 163 2.66 9.09 11.14
C ASP A 163 1.61 7.98 11.02
N ILE A 164 2.03 6.73 10.77
CA ILE A 164 1.15 5.57 10.71
C ILE A 164 0.85 5.11 12.14
N PRO A 165 -0.42 5.04 12.58
CA PRO A 165 -0.74 4.57 13.93
C PRO A 165 -0.27 3.13 14.15
N LEU A 166 0.32 2.83 15.31
CA LEU A 166 0.67 1.45 15.66
C LEU A 166 -0.56 0.52 15.63
N PHE A 167 -1.67 0.95 16.25
CA PHE A 167 -2.90 0.16 16.33
C PHE A 167 -3.90 0.58 15.25
N ALA A 168 -4.43 -0.41 14.53
CA ALA A 168 -5.45 -0.22 13.50
C ALA A 168 -6.88 -0.17 14.05
N ASN A 169 -7.08 -0.60 15.31
CA ASN A 169 -8.38 -0.59 15.98
C ASN A 169 -8.31 -0.09 17.43
N THR A 170 -9.45 0.33 17.96
CA THR A 170 -9.59 0.90 19.31
C THR A 170 -9.29 -0.09 20.42
N GLU A 171 -9.57 -1.37 20.19
CA GLU A 171 -9.32 -2.46 21.16
C GLU A 171 -7.83 -2.80 21.27
N LYS A 172 -6.98 -2.25 20.39
CA LYS A 172 -5.52 -2.50 20.34
C LYS A 172 -5.17 -3.98 20.14
N THR A 173 -5.98 -4.68 19.35
CA THR A 173 -5.80 -6.10 19.03
C THR A 173 -5.26 -6.33 17.61
N VAL A 174 -5.35 -5.30 16.76
CA VAL A 174 -4.85 -5.29 15.39
C VAL A 174 -3.86 -4.13 15.24
N MET A 175 -2.70 -4.41 14.65
CA MET A 175 -1.63 -3.44 14.43
C MET A 175 -1.45 -3.17 12.95
N ASN A 176 -1.00 -1.97 12.60
CA ASN A 176 -0.48 -1.70 11.28
C ASN A 176 0.96 -2.22 11.20
N MET A 177 1.32 -2.81 10.06
CA MET A 177 2.70 -3.17 9.71
C MET A 177 3.06 -2.47 8.40
N VAL A 178 4.25 -1.89 8.36
CA VAL A 178 4.83 -1.36 7.13
C VAL A 178 5.67 -2.46 6.49
N VAL A 179 5.28 -2.93 5.30
CA VAL A 179 6.02 -3.98 4.59
C VAL A 179 7.21 -3.36 3.86
N GLU A 180 8.42 -3.76 4.23
CA GLU A 180 9.66 -3.25 3.64
C GLU A 180 10.18 -4.21 2.55
N ILE A 181 10.14 -5.51 2.83
CA ILE A 181 10.70 -6.56 1.98
C ILE A 181 9.63 -7.61 1.71
N PRO A 182 9.10 -7.70 0.47
CA PRO A 182 8.19 -8.77 0.06
C PRO A 182 8.82 -10.14 0.24
N ARG A 183 8.00 -11.14 0.60
CA ARG A 183 8.46 -12.52 0.68
C ARG A 183 9.12 -12.99 -0.62
N TRP A 184 10.19 -13.76 -0.47
CA TRP A 184 11.05 -14.32 -1.52
C TRP A 184 11.82 -13.29 -2.34
N THR A 185 12.01 -12.08 -1.81
CA THR A 185 12.91 -11.08 -2.41
C THR A 185 14.20 -10.93 -1.60
N ASN A 186 15.25 -10.40 -2.23
CA ASN A 186 16.59 -10.34 -1.65
C ASN A 186 17.05 -8.93 -1.27
N SER A 187 16.49 -7.88 -1.88
CA SER A 187 16.88 -6.49 -1.60
C SER A 187 16.61 -6.15 -0.13
N LYS A 188 17.66 -5.85 0.64
CA LYS A 188 17.48 -5.38 2.02
C LYS A 188 16.99 -3.93 1.99
N MET A 189 15.68 -3.78 2.11
CA MET A 189 14.98 -2.51 2.19
C MET A 189 14.56 -2.26 3.63
N GLU A 190 14.65 -1.02 4.08
CA GLU A 190 14.29 -0.63 5.45
C GLU A 190 13.80 0.82 5.47
N ILE A 191 12.97 1.17 6.45
CA ILE A 191 12.65 2.55 6.81
C ILE A 191 13.97 3.24 7.16
N CYS A 192 14.36 4.24 6.35
CA CYS A 192 15.57 5.01 6.61
C CYS A 192 15.32 6.00 7.74
N LYS A 193 15.82 5.68 8.94
CA LYS A 193 15.57 6.49 10.14
C LYS A 193 16.29 7.84 10.12
N GLU A 194 17.38 7.99 9.36
CA GLU A 194 18.17 9.22 9.31
C GLU A 194 17.67 10.25 8.28
N GLU A 195 16.90 9.81 7.28
CA GLU A 195 16.35 10.69 6.25
C GLU A 195 14.97 11.23 6.64
N LYS A 196 14.74 12.51 6.34
CA LYS A 196 13.47 13.18 6.63
C LYS A 196 12.30 12.47 5.96
N MET A 197 11.17 12.36 6.66
CA MET A 197 10.00 11.59 6.25
C MET A 197 10.23 10.07 6.13
N ASN A 198 11.38 9.58 6.61
CA ASN A 198 11.75 8.18 6.77
C ASN A 198 11.39 7.27 5.58
N PRO A 199 11.85 7.57 4.34
CA PRO A 199 11.52 6.76 3.18
C PRO A 199 12.06 5.33 3.33
N ILE A 200 11.36 4.36 2.74
CA ILE A 200 11.92 3.01 2.60
C ILE A 200 13.04 3.07 1.55
N LYS A 201 14.24 2.65 1.94
CA LYS A 201 15.45 2.71 1.12
C LYS A 201 16.21 1.39 1.20
N GLN A 202 16.94 1.07 0.15
CA GLN A 202 17.81 -0.11 0.16
C GLN A 202 19.10 0.19 0.94
N ASP A 203 19.45 -0.71 1.86
CA ASP A 203 20.68 -0.66 2.64
C ASP A 203 21.92 -0.64 1.72
N VAL A 204 22.92 0.16 2.09
CA VAL A 204 24.19 0.30 1.36
C VAL A 204 25.34 -0.11 2.26
N LYS A 205 26.03 -1.19 1.86
CA LYS A 205 27.20 -1.71 2.58
C LYS A 205 28.42 -1.62 1.70
N LYS A 206 29.48 -0.96 2.18
CA LYS A 206 30.75 -0.74 1.44
C LYS A 206 30.53 -0.11 0.05
N GLY A 207 29.58 0.82 -0.05
CA GLY A 207 29.27 1.54 -1.30
C GLY A 207 28.44 0.76 -2.33
N ALA A 208 27.99 -0.46 -1.99
CA ALA A 208 27.13 -1.28 -2.85
C ALA A 208 25.77 -1.52 -2.20
N LEU A 209 24.72 -1.63 -3.02
CA LEU A 209 23.38 -2.01 -2.59
C LEU A 209 23.41 -3.42 -1.98
N ARG A 210 22.80 -3.59 -0.81
CA ARG A 210 22.81 -4.85 -0.08
C ARG A 210 21.66 -5.75 -0.49
N TYR A 211 21.99 -7.03 -0.65
CA TYR A 211 21.07 -8.13 -0.92
C TYR A 211 21.37 -9.26 0.06
N VAL A 212 20.34 -9.81 0.72
CA VAL A 212 20.50 -11.04 1.49
C VAL A 212 20.78 -12.20 0.54
N LYS A 213 21.59 -13.16 0.99
CA LYS A 213 21.94 -14.34 0.20
C LYS A 213 20.90 -15.44 0.39
N ASN A 214 20.73 -16.27 -0.63
CA ASN A 214 19.93 -17.48 -0.51
C ASN A 214 20.74 -18.54 0.25
N VAL A 215 20.29 -18.89 1.45
CA VAL A 215 20.87 -19.98 2.24
C VAL A 215 19.92 -21.17 2.16
N PHE A 216 20.39 -22.30 1.62
CA PHE A 216 19.54 -23.47 1.42
C PHE A 216 18.85 -23.91 2.71
N PRO A 217 17.54 -24.21 2.68
CA PRO A 217 16.65 -24.31 1.51
C PRO A 217 15.88 -23.03 1.14
N HIS A 218 16.27 -21.89 1.69
CA HIS A 218 15.50 -20.65 1.62
C HIS A 218 15.87 -19.77 0.42
N HIS A 219 14.85 -19.07 -0.12
CA HIS A 219 14.99 -18.05 -1.14
C HIS A 219 14.63 -16.69 -0.55
N GLY A 220 15.59 -15.78 -0.48
CA GLY A 220 15.43 -14.44 0.09
C GLY A 220 14.90 -14.46 1.52
N TYR A 221 14.08 -13.47 1.84
CA TYR A 221 13.27 -13.46 3.06
C TYR A 221 12.10 -14.45 2.94
N ILE A 222 11.89 -15.30 3.94
CA ILE A 222 10.83 -16.33 3.90
C ILE A 222 9.48 -15.84 4.47
N TRP A 223 9.38 -14.54 4.77
CA TRP A 223 8.18 -13.79 5.22
C TRP A 223 8.02 -12.53 4.39
N ASN A 224 6.85 -11.91 4.46
CA ASN A 224 6.83 -10.46 4.24
C ASN A 224 7.48 -9.84 5.48
N TYR A 225 8.54 -9.06 5.29
CA TYR A 225 9.33 -8.49 6.37
C TYR A 225 9.20 -6.98 6.39
N GLY A 226 9.22 -6.40 7.58
CA GLY A 226 9.14 -4.96 7.77
C GLY A 226 9.05 -4.63 9.25
N ALA A 227 8.36 -3.55 9.59
CA ALA A 227 8.33 -3.06 10.96
C ALA A 227 6.95 -2.59 11.44
N LEU A 228 6.78 -2.55 12.76
CA LEU A 228 5.66 -1.86 13.40
C LEU A 228 5.96 -0.36 13.49
N PRO A 229 5.10 0.51 12.92
CA PRO A 229 5.27 1.94 13.05
C PRO A 229 5.06 2.38 14.50
N GLN A 230 5.60 3.53 14.88
CA GLN A 230 5.51 4.07 16.24
C GLN A 230 6.06 3.12 17.31
N THR A 231 7.07 2.33 16.99
CA THR A 231 7.85 1.53 17.94
C THR A 231 9.31 1.82 17.75
N TRP A 232 10.12 1.76 18.80
CA TRP A 232 11.56 2.00 18.71
C TRP A 232 12.26 1.18 19.77
N GLU A 233 13.32 0.47 19.40
CA GLU A 233 14.20 -0.25 20.33
C GLU A 233 15.31 0.70 20.82
N ASP A 234 15.10 1.34 21.97
CA ASP A 234 16.01 2.37 22.50
C ASP A 234 17.42 1.80 22.77
N PRO A 235 18.48 2.34 22.14
CA PRO A 235 19.86 1.86 22.32
C PRO A 235 20.45 2.19 23.70
N LYS A 236 19.70 2.85 24.59
CA LYS A 236 20.05 3.02 26.01
C LYS A 236 19.26 2.11 26.94
N HIS A 237 18.25 1.42 26.43
CA HIS A 237 17.45 0.49 27.22
C HIS A 237 18.09 -0.91 27.21
N GLU A 238 18.47 -1.41 28.39
CA GLU A 238 18.94 -2.79 28.54
C GLU A 238 17.76 -3.74 28.69
N THR A 239 17.63 -4.70 27.76
CA THR A 239 16.67 -5.78 27.90
C THR A 239 17.09 -6.73 29.03
N PRO A 240 16.27 -6.91 30.09
CA PRO A 240 16.68 -7.64 31.28
C PRO A 240 17.16 -9.08 31.04
N GLU A 241 16.55 -9.78 30.09
CA GLU A 241 16.80 -11.19 29.79
C GLU A 241 18.09 -11.42 29.00
N THR A 242 18.50 -10.44 28.18
CA THR A 242 19.64 -10.56 27.26
C THR A 242 20.87 -9.80 27.73
N LYS A 243 20.67 -8.76 28.56
CA LYS A 243 21.73 -7.81 28.96
C LYS A 243 22.36 -7.07 27.79
N THR A 244 21.58 -6.93 26.72
CA THR A 244 21.94 -6.16 25.51
C THR A 244 21.04 -4.94 25.38
N LEU A 245 21.53 -3.95 24.64
CA LEU A 245 20.83 -2.70 24.36
C LEU A 245 20.02 -2.82 23.06
N GLY A 246 18.96 -2.04 22.88
CA GLY A 246 18.20 -2.02 21.63
C GLY A 246 19.05 -1.62 20.41
N ASP A 247 18.65 -2.08 19.23
CA ASP A 247 19.34 -1.85 17.94
C ASP A 247 19.09 -0.46 17.32
N ASN A 248 18.33 0.40 18.00
CA ASN A 248 17.97 1.74 17.55
C ASN A 248 17.05 1.78 16.31
N ASP A 249 16.35 0.69 15.99
CA ASP A 249 15.42 0.58 14.87
C ASP A 249 13.94 0.46 15.34
N PRO A 250 12.96 0.62 14.43
CA PRO A 250 11.59 0.21 14.72
C PRO A 250 11.49 -1.31 14.89
N LEU A 251 10.53 -1.77 15.69
CA LEU A 251 10.37 -3.19 16.02
C LEU A 251 10.05 -4.02 14.77
N ASP A 252 10.90 -5.01 14.48
CA ASP A 252 10.83 -5.84 13.29
C ASP A 252 9.67 -6.86 13.32
N VAL A 253 9.11 -7.14 12.15
CA VAL A 253 7.97 -8.06 11.96
C VAL A 253 8.21 -9.02 10.81
N CYS A 254 8.00 -10.30 11.09
CA CYS A 254 7.84 -11.37 10.11
C CYS A 254 6.35 -11.68 9.96
N GLU A 255 5.76 -11.28 8.83
CA GLU A 255 4.38 -11.59 8.50
C GLU A 255 4.29 -12.90 7.70
N ILE A 256 3.50 -13.84 8.21
CA ILE A 256 3.58 -15.26 7.85
C ILE A 256 2.43 -15.75 6.95
N GLY A 257 1.50 -14.89 6.58
CA GLY A 257 0.36 -15.18 5.72
C GLY A 257 0.76 -15.57 4.31
N GLN A 258 -0.17 -16.13 3.54
CA GLN A 258 0.07 -16.69 2.22
C GLN A 258 0.25 -15.63 1.13
N LYS A 259 -0.27 -14.41 1.32
CA LYS A 259 -0.14 -13.33 0.35
C LYS A 259 1.29 -12.78 0.32
N VAL A 260 1.83 -12.54 -0.87
CA VAL A 260 3.09 -11.77 -1.02
C VAL A 260 2.69 -10.31 -1.16
N HIS A 261 3.02 -9.50 -0.15
CA HIS A 261 2.69 -8.08 -0.13
C HIS A 261 3.71 -7.25 -0.90
N THR A 262 3.31 -6.07 -1.35
CA THR A 262 4.21 -5.13 -2.02
C THR A 262 4.97 -4.27 -1.02
N ARG A 263 6.22 -3.91 -1.33
CA ARG A 263 6.99 -2.95 -0.54
C ARG A 263 6.25 -1.62 -0.42
N GLY A 264 6.24 -1.05 0.78
CA GLY A 264 5.50 0.15 1.15
C GLY A 264 4.03 -0.07 1.46
N ALA A 265 3.52 -1.32 1.36
CA ALA A 265 2.17 -1.61 1.80
C ALA A 265 2.06 -1.42 3.32
N VAL A 266 0.94 -0.84 3.76
CA VAL A 266 0.55 -0.79 5.17
C VAL A 266 -0.57 -1.80 5.34
N ILE A 267 -0.29 -2.88 6.07
CA ILE A 267 -1.21 -3.99 6.25
C ILE A 267 -1.64 -4.09 7.70
N GLN A 268 -2.80 -4.71 7.94
CA GLN A 268 -3.31 -4.94 9.28
C GLN A 268 -2.96 -6.36 9.71
N VAL A 269 -2.23 -6.47 10.81
CA VAL A 269 -1.74 -7.76 11.31
C VAL A 269 -2.20 -8.01 12.74
N LYS A 270 -2.29 -9.28 13.10
CA LYS A 270 -2.35 -9.71 14.50
C LYS A 270 -1.05 -10.38 14.91
N VAL A 271 -0.58 -10.05 16.10
CA VAL A 271 0.64 -10.63 16.69
C VAL A 271 0.33 -12.00 17.29
N LEU A 272 1.23 -12.94 17.04
CA LEU A 272 1.18 -14.34 17.47
C LEU A 272 2.30 -14.65 18.46
N GLY A 273 3.46 -14.01 18.33
CA GLY A 273 4.61 -14.23 19.21
C GLY A 273 5.78 -13.34 18.85
N VAL A 274 6.94 -13.59 19.46
CA VAL A 274 8.18 -12.85 19.21
C VAL A 274 9.40 -13.74 19.43
N MET A 275 10.46 -13.54 18.64
CA MET A 275 11.78 -14.14 18.84
C MET A 275 12.80 -13.07 19.19
N CYS A 276 13.80 -13.40 20.02
CA CYS A 276 14.83 -12.47 20.45
C CYS A 276 16.19 -12.83 19.80
N LEU A 277 16.53 -12.15 18.72
CA LEU A 277 17.85 -12.23 18.12
C LEU A 277 18.83 -11.38 18.93
N ILE A 278 20.06 -11.85 19.08
CA ILE A 278 21.17 -11.05 19.58
C ILE A 278 22.07 -10.75 18.39
N ASP A 279 21.90 -9.56 17.80
CA ASP A 279 22.62 -9.18 16.60
C ASP A 279 23.86 -8.33 16.95
N GLU A 280 25.05 -8.90 16.76
CA GLU A 280 26.34 -8.23 17.03
C GLU A 280 26.47 -7.57 18.44
N GLY A 281 25.66 -8.01 19.41
CA GLY A 281 25.65 -7.50 20.79
C GLY A 281 24.45 -6.63 21.15
N GLU A 282 23.53 -6.42 20.21
CA GLU A 282 22.28 -5.66 20.37
C GLU A 282 21.10 -6.63 20.51
N THR A 283 20.08 -6.21 21.27
CA THR A 283 18.77 -6.86 21.26
C THR A 283 18.08 -6.49 19.96
N ASP A 284 17.59 -7.50 19.25
CA ASP A 284 16.87 -7.33 18.00
C ASP A 284 15.64 -8.27 18.04
N TRP A 285 14.45 -7.70 18.28
CA TRP A 285 13.22 -8.47 18.44
C TRP A 285 12.51 -8.70 17.10
N LYS A 286 12.20 -9.96 16.79
CA LYS A 286 11.45 -10.36 15.60
C LYS A 286 10.03 -10.76 15.97
N VAL A 287 9.07 -9.85 15.78
CA VAL A 287 7.65 -10.13 15.99
C VAL A 287 7.14 -11.09 14.92
N LEU A 288 6.36 -12.09 15.33
CA LEU A 288 5.68 -13.02 14.44
C LEU A 288 4.21 -12.61 14.35
N ALA A 289 3.74 -12.29 13.14
CA ALA A 289 2.40 -11.78 12.92
C ALA A 289 1.77 -12.37 11.65
N ILE A 290 0.46 -12.22 11.51
CA ILE A 290 -0.27 -12.63 10.30
C ILE A 290 -1.24 -11.53 9.87
N ASP A 291 -1.33 -11.29 8.56
CA ASP A 291 -2.37 -10.43 7.95
C ASP A 291 -3.76 -10.89 8.42
N VAL A 292 -4.56 -9.98 8.95
CA VAL A 292 -5.93 -10.28 9.44
C VAL A 292 -6.88 -10.74 8.34
N THR A 293 -6.52 -10.50 7.07
CA THR A 293 -7.26 -10.95 5.88
C THR A 293 -6.81 -12.32 5.37
N ASP A 294 -5.76 -12.91 5.94
CA ASP A 294 -5.29 -14.24 5.54
C ASP A 294 -6.32 -15.34 5.89
N PRO A 295 -6.51 -16.37 5.04
CA PRO A 295 -7.41 -17.49 5.34
C PRO A 295 -7.09 -18.25 6.64
N LEU A 296 -5.82 -18.31 7.06
CA LEU A 296 -5.41 -18.93 8.32
C LEU A 296 -5.51 -17.98 9.51
N ALA A 297 -5.81 -16.70 9.28
CA ALA A 297 -5.85 -15.72 10.35
C ALA A 297 -6.78 -16.20 11.46
N SER A 298 -8.02 -16.61 11.21
CA SER A 298 -8.94 -17.05 12.29
C SER A 298 -8.40 -18.20 13.16
N ASP A 299 -7.55 -19.06 12.60
CA ASP A 299 -7.03 -20.26 13.27
C ASP A 299 -5.74 -20.01 14.07
N LEU A 300 -4.95 -18.98 13.72
CA LEU A 300 -3.70 -18.65 14.40
C LEU A 300 -3.89 -17.57 15.46
N ASN A 301 -4.00 -17.90 16.75
CA ASN A 301 -4.29 -16.91 17.80
C ASN A 301 -3.16 -16.74 18.83
N ASP A 302 -2.27 -17.72 18.92
CA ASP A 302 -1.03 -17.66 19.69
C ASP A 302 0.10 -18.41 18.94
N ILE A 303 1.31 -18.38 19.50
CA ILE A 303 2.51 -18.94 18.84
C ILE A 303 2.40 -20.45 18.62
N GLU A 304 1.71 -21.17 19.50
CA GLU A 304 1.52 -22.62 19.41
C GLU A 304 0.67 -23.03 18.21
N ASP A 305 -0.26 -22.16 17.77
CA ASP A 305 -1.07 -22.43 16.58
C ASP A 305 -0.21 -22.42 15.31
N VAL A 306 0.88 -21.63 15.28
CA VAL A 306 1.82 -21.59 14.16
C VAL A 306 2.43 -22.96 13.94
N GLU A 307 2.96 -23.61 14.98
CA GLU A 307 3.57 -24.94 14.84
C GLU A 307 2.53 -26.01 14.48
N LYS A 308 1.29 -25.86 14.95
CA LYS A 308 0.19 -26.79 14.64
C LYS A 308 -0.25 -26.71 13.17
N HIS A 309 -0.37 -25.51 12.62
CA HIS A 309 -0.88 -25.29 11.25
C HIS A 309 0.24 -25.16 10.20
N MET A 310 1.45 -24.81 10.63
CA MET A 310 2.64 -24.59 9.80
C MET A 310 3.85 -25.32 10.41
N PRO A 311 3.82 -26.66 10.51
CA PRO A 311 4.86 -27.42 11.22
C PRO A 311 6.25 -27.19 10.62
N GLY A 312 7.24 -26.95 11.48
CA GLY A 312 8.61 -26.64 11.11
C GLY A 312 8.87 -25.18 10.70
N PHE A 313 7.84 -24.33 10.63
CA PHE A 313 8.00 -22.95 10.22
C PHE A 313 8.80 -22.12 11.23
N LEU A 314 8.53 -22.27 12.53
CA LEU A 314 9.29 -21.58 13.58
C LEU A 314 10.76 -22.00 13.59
N LYS A 315 11.03 -23.28 13.32
CA LYS A 315 12.39 -23.80 13.16
C LYS A 315 13.08 -23.17 11.94
N ALA A 316 12.40 -23.08 10.81
CA ALA A 316 12.93 -22.39 9.62
C ALA A 316 13.22 -20.90 9.90
N THR A 317 12.37 -20.22 10.66
CA THR A 317 12.59 -18.84 11.12
C THR A 317 13.85 -18.69 11.94
N TYR A 318 13.99 -19.53 12.96
CA TYR A 318 15.19 -19.59 13.79
C TYR A 318 16.44 -19.84 12.94
N GLU A 319 16.41 -20.84 12.06
CA GLU A 319 17.55 -21.22 11.22
C GLU A 319 17.94 -20.10 10.26
N TRP A 320 16.97 -19.45 9.60
CA TRP A 320 17.23 -18.33 8.69
C TRP A 320 17.99 -17.20 9.40
N PHE A 321 17.47 -16.70 10.51
CA PHE A 321 18.11 -15.61 11.27
C PHE A 321 19.43 -16.01 11.92
N LYS A 322 19.61 -17.29 12.26
CA LYS A 322 20.87 -17.82 12.78
C LYS A 322 22.00 -17.73 11.74
N ILE A 323 21.71 -18.02 10.47
CA ILE A 323 22.74 -18.26 9.45
C ILE A 323 22.82 -17.22 8.33
N TYR A 324 21.88 -16.29 8.20
CA TYR A 324 21.81 -15.38 7.03
C TYR A 324 23.04 -14.51 6.80
N LYS A 325 23.82 -14.22 7.86
CA LYS A 325 25.08 -13.45 7.77
C LYS A 325 26.32 -14.31 7.51
N ILE A 326 26.25 -15.64 7.59
CA ILE A 326 27.39 -16.54 7.34
C ILE A 326 27.99 -16.34 5.94
N PRO A 327 27.20 -16.20 4.86
CA PRO A 327 27.75 -15.93 3.52
C PRO A 327 28.53 -14.61 3.43
N ASP A 328 28.29 -13.66 4.35
CA ASP A 328 29.03 -12.39 4.46
C ASP A 328 30.31 -12.54 5.32
N GLY A 329 30.66 -13.75 5.75
CA GLY A 329 31.81 -14.04 6.59
C GLY A 329 31.63 -13.71 8.08
N LYS A 330 30.39 -13.54 8.53
CA LYS A 330 30.04 -13.33 9.94
C LYS A 330 29.76 -14.67 10.64
N PRO A 331 29.92 -14.76 11.98
CA PRO A 331 29.53 -15.95 12.74
C PRO A 331 28.00 -16.14 12.73
N GLU A 332 27.55 -17.30 13.23
CA GLU A 332 26.14 -17.52 13.56
C GLU A 332 25.64 -16.45 14.55
N ASN A 333 24.44 -15.94 14.31
CA ASN A 333 23.77 -15.08 15.28
C ASN A 333 23.31 -15.91 16.49
N LYS A 334 23.18 -15.25 17.64
CA LYS A 334 22.71 -15.87 18.89
C LYS A 334 21.26 -15.47 19.13
N PHE A 335 20.60 -16.21 20.01
CA PHE A 335 19.24 -15.91 20.43
C PHE A 335 19.14 -15.97 21.96
N ALA A 336 18.26 -15.16 22.52
CA ALA A 336 17.77 -15.39 23.87
C ALA A 336 16.83 -16.60 23.91
N PHE A 337 16.46 -17.05 25.12
CA PHE A 337 15.51 -18.15 25.33
C PHE A 337 15.82 -19.42 24.53
N ASN A 338 17.10 -19.71 24.29
CA ASN A 338 17.54 -20.84 23.44
C ASN A 338 16.94 -20.85 22.02
N GLY A 339 16.51 -19.70 21.49
CA GLY A 339 15.89 -19.59 20.18
C GLY A 339 14.39 -19.87 20.15
N GLU A 340 13.74 -20.08 21.31
CA GLU A 340 12.29 -20.30 21.38
C GLU A 340 11.53 -18.99 21.14
N ALA A 341 10.47 -19.06 20.32
CA ALA A 341 9.52 -17.97 20.19
C ALA A 341 8.68 -17.86 21.48
N LYS A 342 8.54 -16.64 21.99
CA LYS A 342 7.63 -16.33 23.10
C LYS A 342 6.23 -16.08 22.56
N ASN A 343 5.23 -16.39 23.38
CA ASN A 343 3.83 -16.28 23.05
C ASN A 343 3.37 -14.84 22.82
N LYS A 344 2.14 -14.70 22.33
CA LYS A 344 1.50 -13.41 22.04
C LYS A 344 1.50 -12.46 23.24
N GLU A 345 1.23 -12.96 24.44
CA GLU A 345 1.20 -12.13 25.65
C GLU A 345 2.56 -11.46 25.89
N TYR A 346 3.65 -12.21 25.77
CA TYR A 346 5.00 -11.68 25.91
C TYR A 346 5.35 -10.72 24.77
N ALA A 347 5.01 -11.09 23.52
CA ALA A 347 5.22 -10.22 22.36
C ALA A 347 4.53 -8.85 22.53
N MET A 348 3.30 -8.83 23.05
CA MET A 348 2.59 -7.58 23.33
C MET A 348 3.27 -6.75 24.42
N LYS A 349 3.99 -7.35 25.38
CA LYS A 349 4.78 -6.59 26.36
C LYS A 349 5.93 -5.87 25.68
N VAL A 350 6.67 -6.56 24.81
CA VAL A 350 7.76 -5.98 23.99
C VAL A 350 7.23 -4.84 23.11
N VAL A 351 6.14 -5.08 22.36
CA VAL A 351 5.52 -4.04 21.51
C VAL A 351 5.15 -2.79 22.31
N ASN A 352 4.52 -2.95 23.47
CA ASN A 352 4.11 -1.83 24.29
C ASN A 352 5.32 -1.08 24.89
N GLU A 353 6.40 -1.78 25.23
CA GLU A 353 7.64 -1.18 25.70
C GLU A 353 8.32 -0.35 24.60
N CYS A 354 8.49 -0.91 23.39
CA CYS A 354 9.03 -0.20 22.23
C CYS A 354 8.14 0.98 21.81
N ASN A 355 6.81 0.87 21.92
CA ASN A 355 5.91 1.99 21.67
C ASN A 355 6.09 3.11 22.71
N LYS A 356 6.30 2.77 23.98
CA LYS A 356 6.58 3.75 25.03
C LYS A 356 7.93 4.44 24.80
N GLN A 357 8.95 3.71 24.38
CA GLN A 357 10.25 4.27 24.00
C GLN A 357 10.10 5.22 22.80
N TRP A 358 9.34 4.84 21.77
CA TRP A 358 9.00 5.74 20.66
C TRP A 358 8.24 7.00 21.11
N GLN A 359 7.31 6.89 22.07
CA GLN A 359 6.61 8.07 22.61
C GLN A 359 7.58 9.06 23.26
N GLN A 360 8.61 8.57 23.96
CA GLN A 360 9.67 9.40 24.54
C GLN A 360 10.54 10.05 23.45
N LEU A 361 10.89 9.29 22.41
CA LEU A 361 11.62 9.79 21.23
C LEU A 361 10.86 10.91 20.54
N ILE A 362 9.62 10.65 20.14
CA ILE A 362 8.80 11.62 19.39
C ILE A 362 8.38 12.80 20.27
N GLY A 363 8.32 12.62 21.59
CA GLY A 363 8.05 13.67 22.58
C GLY A 363 9.26 14.53 22.95
N LYS A 364 10.45 14.24 22.41
CA LYS A 364 11.72 14.91 22.74
C LYS A 364 12.10 14.78 24.23
N GLU A 365 11.77 13.64 24.83
CA GLU A 365 12.12 13.32 26.23
C GLU A 365 13.48 12.62 26.33
N CYS A 366 14.01 12.12 25.22
CA CYS A 366 15.34 11.50 25.11
C CYS A 366 16.13 12.09 23.93
N ASP A 367 17.39 11.68 23.82
CA ASP A 367 18.21 11.93 22.62
C ASP A 367 17.61 11.17 21.43
N ASN A 368 17.65 11.75 20.24
CA ASN A 368 17.06 11.11 19.06
C ASN A 368 18.02 10.16 18.35
N HIS A 369 19.27 10.07 18.79
CA HIS A 369 20.24 9.10 18.27
C HIS A 369 20.41 9.15 16.73
N GLY A 370 20.28 10.35 16.15
CA GLY A 370 20.38 10.55 14.70
C GLY A 370 19.09 10.28 13.91
N ILE A 371 17.99 9.91 14.59
CA ILE A 371 16.69 9.66 13.97
C ILE A 371 16.03 10.98 13.56
N ALA A 372 15.57 11.05 12.32
CA ALA A 372 14.77 12.13 11.77
C ALA A 372 13.32 11.99 12.25
N CYS A 373 12.93 12.82 13.22
CA CYS A 373 11.62 12.75 13.89
C CYS A 373 10.51 13.58 13.20
N GLU A 374 10.78 14.23 12.06
CA GLU A 374 9.78 15.01 11.33
C GLU A 374 8.55 14.16 10.96
N ASN A 375 7.37 14.71 11.23
CA ASN A 375 6.10 14.02 11.03
C ASN A 375 4.97 15.02 10.76
N THR A 376 3.84 14.56 10.23
CA THR A 376 2.74 15.43 9.76
C THR A 376 1.43 15.24 10.52
N SER A 377 1.28 14.15 11.26
CA SER A 377 0.02 13.77 11.92
C SER A 377 0.12 13.76 13.45
N VAL A 378 1.28 13.47 14.03
CA VAL A 378 1.43 13.25 15.49
C VAL A 378 1.22 14.54 16.29
N ALA A 379 0.04 14.69 16.90
CA ALA A 379 -0.41 15.94 17.52
C ALA A 379 0.48 16.47 18.65
N SER A 380 1.07 15.58 19.46
CA SER A 380 1.93 15.94 20.60
C SER A 380 3.40 16.14 20.23
N SER A 381 3.78 15.90 18.97
CA SER A 381 5.17 15.97 18.55
C SER A 381 5.66 17.42 18.41
N PRO A 382 6.75 17.84 19.08
CA PRO A 382 7.43 19.09 18.80
C PRO A 382 8.14 19.10 17.43
N TYR A 383 8.25 17.94 16.77
CA TYR A 383 8.81 17.78 15.43
C TYR A 383 7.76 17.85 14.31
N LYS A 384 6.49 18.09 14.66
CA LYS A 384 5.41 18.15 13.68
C LYS A 384 5.63 19.28 12.67
N ILE A 385 5.63 18.94 11.39
CA ILE A 385 5.71 19.87 10.26
C ILE A 385 4.36 19.97 9.54
N THR A 386 4.23 20.96 8.67
CA THR A 386 3.03 21.09 7.82
C THR A 386 3.04 20.02 6.73
N PRO A 387 1.86 19.55 6.25
CA PRO A 387 1.79 18.67 5.09
C PRO A 387 2.49 19.22 3.84
N GLU A 388 2.43 20.55 3.63
CA GLU A 388 3.11 21.22 2.53
C GLU A 388 4.63 21.12 2.63
N ASP A 389 5.19 21.26 3.83
CA ASP A 389 6.63 21.10 4.05
C ASP A 389 7.06 19.64 3.89
N GLY A 390 6.24 18.68 4.35
CA GLY A 390 6.44 17.25 4.09
C GLY A 390 6.48 16.94 2.60
N LYS A 391 5.55 17.51 1.83
CA LYS A 391 5.53 17.36 0.36
C LYS A 391 6.77 17.95 -0.31
N LYS A 392 7.22 19.14 0.12
CA LYS A 392 8.45 19.76 -0.42
C LYS A 392 9.67 18.87 -0.22
N ILE A 393 9.78 18.19 0.92
CA ILE A 393 10.89 17.25 1.19
C ILE A 393 10.94 16.16 0.12
N VAL A 394 9.79 15.56 -0.23
CA VAL A 394 9.72 14.54 -1.29
C VAL A 394 10.03 15.13 -2.66
N GLU A 395 9.53 16.33 -2.97
CA GLU A 395 9.75 17.00 -4.25
C GLU A 395 11.22 17.38 -4.49
N THR A 396 12.06 17.43 -3.45
CA THR A 396 13.52 17.60 -3.61
C THR A 396 14.23 16.35 -4.11
N GLN A 397 13.59 15.17 -4.04
CA GLN A 397 14.18 13.92 -4.47
C GLN A 397 14.14 13.78 -6.00
N PRO A 398 15.08 13.02 -6.60
CA PRO A 398 15.03 12.74 -8.04
C PRO A 398 13.69 12.13 -8.45
N GLN A 399 13.14 12.60 -9.57
CA GLN A 399 11.95 11.98 -10.15
C GLN A 399 12.21 10.52 -10.52
N LEU A 400 11.16 9.70 -10.44
CA LEU A 400 11.24 8.28 -10.81
C LEU A 400 11.79 8.12 -12.23
N GLY A 401 13.00 7.57 -12.32
CA GLY A 401 13.66 7.23 -13.57
C GLY A 401 13.49 5.76 -13.94
N ALA A 402 14.03 5.37 -15.09
CA ALA A 402 14.17 3.96 -15.43
C ALA A 402 15.08 3.24 -14.43
N ALA A 403 14.78 1.98 -14.12
CA ALA A 403 15.63 1.15 -13.27
C ALA A 403 17.02 1.04 -13.89
N LYS A 404 18.06 1.27 -13.07
CA LYS A 404 19.43 1.00 -13.47
C LYS A 404 19.66 -0.53 -13.48
N PRO A 405 20.58 -1.05 -14.33
CA PRO A 405 20.98 -2.44 -14.26
C PRO A 405 21.50 -2.77 -12.86
N VAL A 406 21.17 -3.95 -12.35
CA VAL A 406 21.80 -4.50 -11.14
C VAL A 406 23.27 -4.76 -11.48
N ALA A 407 24.19 -4.25 -10.65
CA ALA A 407 25.62 -4.42 -10.91
C ALA A 407 26.00 -5.90 -10.83
N ASP A 408 26.35 -6.50 -11.98
CA ASP A 408 26.90 -7.83 -12.21
C ASP A 408 26.32 -8.97 -11.33
N GLU A 409 25.53 -9.86 -11.95
CA GLU A 409 24.91 -11.07 -11.37
C GLU A 409 25.91 -11.99 -10.64
N THR A 410 27.22 -11.82 -10.88
CA THR A 410 28.28 -12.54 -10.16
C THR A 410 28.46 -12.11 -8.70
N THR A 411 28.12 -10.86 -8.35
CA THR A 411 28.14 -10.28 -6.99
C THR A 411 26.77 -10.28 -6.30
N VAL A 412 25.71 -10.07 -7.08
CA VAL A 412 24.30 -10.17 -6.66
C VAL A 412 23.80 -11.57 -7.03
N ARG A 413 24.34 -12.59 -6.34
CA ARG A 413 23.95 -13.98 -6.56
C ARG A 413 22.57 -14.25 -5.94
N GLU A 414 21.52 -13.65 -6.47
CA GLU A 414 20.14 -14.05 -6.17
C GLU A 414 19.96 -15.55 -6.50
N ASP A 415 20.64 -16.09 -7.50
CA ASP A 415 20.49 -17.50 -7.88
C ASP A 415 21.46 -18.48 -7.19
N LYS A 416 22.48 -18.02 -6.46
CA LYS A 416 23.41 -18.97 -5.81
C LYS A 416 22.95 -19.33 -4.41
N LEU A 417 22.74 -20.61 -4.29
CA LEU A 417 22.42 -21.29 -3.07
C LEU A 417 23.70 -21.48 -2.22
N TYR A 418 23.67 -20.98 -0.99
CA TYR A 418 24.70 -21.26 0.01
C TYR A 418 24.29 -22.51 0.81
N GLU A 419 25.07 -23.57 0.73
CA GLU A 419 24.90 -24.77 1.55
C GLU A 419 25.75 -24.64 2.81
N HIS A 420 25.09 -24.52 3.96
CA HIS A 420 25.76 -24.61 5.25
C HIS A 420 25.76 -26.07 5.71
N HIS A 421 26.90 -26.76 5.55
CA HIS A 421 27.07 -28.13 6.03
C HIS A 421 27.23 -28.17 7.55
N ASN A 422 26.12 -28.16 8.27
CA ASN A 422 26.06 -28.86 9.56
C ASN A 422 25.73 -30.33 9.28
N ASN A 423 26.32 -31.26 10.04
CA ASN A 423 26.08 -32.70 9.89
C ASN A 423 24.60 -33.05 10.14
N TRP A 424 23.75 -32.93 9.12
CA TRP A 424 22.40 -33.45 9.11
C TRP A 424 22.49 -34.98 9.07
N THR A 425 22.38 -35.63 10.23
CA THR A 425 22.07 -37.05 10.28
C THR A 425 20.56 -37.20 10.09
N CYS A 426 20.17 -37.94 9.06
CA CYS A 426 18.78 -38.22 8.69
C CYS A 426 18.00 -38.91 9.81
#